data_AF-A0A6J4TWB5-F1
#
_entry.id   AF-A0A6J4TWB5-F1
#
_cell.length_a   1.000
_cell.length_b   1.000
_cell.length_c   1.000
_cell.angle_alpha   90.00
_cell.angle_beta   90.00
_cell.angle_gamma   90.00
#
_symmetry.space_group_name_H-M   'P 1'
#
loop_
_entity.id
_entity.type
_entity.pdbx_description
1 polymer ?
#
loop_
_entity_poly.entity_id
_entity_poly.type
_entity_poly.pdbx_seq_one_letter_code
_entity_poly.pdbx_strand_id
1 'polypeptide(L)'
;NSSHSSYLWQDGGRAYLVIVDNAELHDVDIFDVTNPRVPRAVGEFDLVEVAEQQGKDITGAEEANQGQVFLHDMVVKEINGRQTMLASYWDAGYIQLDVEDPSNPRILSDTDFTGEDPETGAPTREGNAHYGEFSRDNRYILAADEDFAPYRAGEFSITSGPNAGEFPAQEVGGGASAASLPDLTLNGPTVYVGYACDGSDPVPSRDSVGLRALRSGEEAIAVVQRGPVNDPANPEEACFPGEKAANAADAGYDAVVFVNRHTGSPATDGPFCGSGGFDRPVVSLCTTHDAYHRMFNTAPKHELPYNQAGEPQIGDTGEDLRGESVFDGWGYAHLYDTAGGKMREVDTYAISEANDPRFAFGFGDLSIHEWATDPDVDLAYGAYYAGGLRVVSFGPGGIQEVGSFIDTGGSNLWGVEQFTDRDGNRLIAASDRDFGLYIFRYTGPGAAPRRATPAVPASPGTTPATPATPATPAVGPRLRISNRAIRLSRRGVATIVVGCPADARGDCRNARIRLVSGTRKIGTSRAFSVRRGQQAKVKVKWNKAAQRVLRKRKSMRVQITGDAFDDRNVRGTNTRRITVRPSSAKAPSSRPR
;
A
#
# COMPACT_ATOMS: atom_id res chain seq x y z
N ASN A 1 17.53 -2.25 13.61
CA ASN A 1 16.39 -1.33 13.40
C ASN A 1 15.97 -1.49 11.95
N SER A 2 14.77 -2.03 11.76
CA SER A 2 14.06 -1.96 10.48
C SER A 2 13.19 -0.72 10.59
N SER A 3 13.27 0.20 9.63
CA SER A 3 12.54 1.46 9.71
C SER A 3 11.53 1.58 8.58
N HIS A 4 10.30 1.98 8.94
CA HIS A 4 9.19 2.20 8.02
C HIS A 4 9.21 3.63 7.46
N SER A 5 9.36 4.63 8.35
CA SER A 5 9.49 6.04 7.99
C SER A 5 10.65 6.72 8.71
N SER A 6 11.14 7.81 8.12
CA SER A 6 12.19 8.64 8.70
C SER A 6 12.05 10.10 8.27
N TYR A 7 12.29 11.03 9.20
CA TYR A 7 12.22 12.47 8.91
C TYR A 7 13.49 13.19 9.34
N LEU A 8 14.01 14.03 8.44
CA LEU A 8 15.18 14.88 8.69
C LEU A 8 14.74 16.31 8.98
N TRP A 9 15.26 16.90 10.05
CA TRP A 9 15.11 18.33 10.29
C TRP A 9 16.43 18.99 10.65
N GLN A 10 16.48 20.30 10.42
CA GLN A 10 17.62 21.12 10.75
C GLN A 10 17.21 22.13 11.83
N ASP A 11 18.00 22.21 12.88
CA ASP A 11 17.88 23.21 13.93
C ASP A 11 19.22 23.94 14.09
N GLY A 12 19.23 25.20 13.65
CA GLY A 12 20.44 26.01 13.55
C GLY A 12 21.57 25.30 12.80
N GLY A 13 22.68 25.06 13.52
CA GLY A 13 23.87 24.38 12.98
C GLY A 13 23.84 22.85 13.06
N ARG A 14 22.77 22.26 13.59
CA ARG A 14 22.63 20.82 13.79
C ARG A 14 21.58 20.23 12.85
N ALA A 15 21.79 18.98 12.46
CA ALA A 15 20.81 18.20 11.72
C ALA A 15 20.46 16.96 12.53
N TYR A 16 19.18 16.67 12.61
CA TYR A 16 18.66 15.52 13.32
C TYR A 16 17.82 14.64 12.39
N LEU A 17 17.74 13.36 12.74
CA LEU A 17 16.97 12.34 12.06
C LEU A 17 16.11 11.66 13.13
N VAL A 18 14.81 11.57 12.89
CA VAL A 18 13.92 10.68 13.63
C VAL A 18 13.58 9.51 12.72
N ILE A 19 13.57 8.31 13.26
CA ILE A 19 13.16 7.10 12.53
C ILE A 19 12.12 6.35 13.36
N VAL A 20 11.23 5.64 12.68
CA VAL A 20 10.46 4.56 13.31
C VAL A 20 11.39 3.37 13.56
N ASP A 21 11.39 2.83 14.77
CA ASP A 21 11.91 1.48 15.03
C ASP A 21 10.78 0.45 15.14
N ASN A 22 10.71 -0.48 14.19
CA ASN A 22 9.70 -1.53 14.17
C ASN A 22 10.05 -2.74 15.06
N ALA A 23 11.22 -2.75 15.70
CA ALA A 23 11.72 -3.92 16.42
C ALA A 23 11.45 -3.86 17.94
N GLU A 24 11.31 -2.68 18.51
CA GLU A 24 11.29 -2.45 19.95
C GLU A 24 10.10 -1.54 20.34
N LEU A 25 9.73 -1.53 21.61
CA LEU A 25 8.63 -0.69 22.13
C LEU A 25 9.00 0.80 22.17
N HIS A 26 10.29 1.11 22.30
CA HIS A 26 10.84 2.45 22.12
C HIS A 26 10.95 2.72 20.61
N ASP A 27 9.84 3.11 20.00
CA ASP A 27 9.68 3.17 18.55
C ASP A 27 10.00 4.55 17.93
N VAL A 28 10.32 5.55 18.77
CA VAL A 28 10.77 6.88 18.35
C VAL A 28 12.27 7.06 18.61
N ASP A 29 13.09 6.81 17.59
CA ASP A 29 14.54 6.94 17.69
C ASP A 29 15.01 8.27 17.09
N ILE A 30 15.73 9.07 17.87
CA ILE A 30 16.31 10.34 17.41
C ILE A 30 17.83 10.26 17.36
N PHE A 31 18.40 10.68 16.24
CA PHE A 31 19.85 10.76 15.99
C PHE A 31 20.28 12.18 15.65
N ASP A 32 21.43 12.61 16.17
CA ASP A 32 22.20 13.73 15.61
C ASP A 32 22.98 13.22 14.40
N VAL A 33 22.63 13.76 13.24
CA VAL A 33 23.21 13.44 11.94
C VAL A 33 23.93 14.65 11.32
N THR A 34 24.29 15.65 12.13
CA THR A 34 25.08 16.82 11.71
C THR A 34 26.35 16.40 10.98
N ASN A 35 26.98 15.31 11.45
CA ASN A 35 27.95 14.56 10.68
C ASN A 35 27.34 13.21 10.26
N PRO A 36 26.79 13.07 9.04
CA PRO A 36 26.11 11.85 8.62
C PRO A 36 27.05 10.64 8.49
N ARG A 37 28.39 10.84 8.57
CA ARG A 37 29.35 9.73 8.60
C ARG A 37 29.51 9.12 9.99
N VAL A 38 29.09 9.83 11.04
CA VAL A 38 29.18 9.39 12.43
C VAL A 38 27.90 9.84 13.16
N PRO A 39 26.74 9.27 12.78
CA PRO A 39 25.48 9.57 13.47
C PRO A 39 25.60 9.20 14.96
N ARG A 40 24.94 9.96 15.83
CA ARG A 40 24.94 9.73 17.27
C ARG A 40 23.51 9.64 17.78
N ALA A 41 23.17 8.58 18.50
CA ALA A 41 21.90 8.49 19.20
C ALA A 41 21.74 9.68 20.17
N VAL A 42 20.57 10.29 20.17
CA VAL A 42 20.15 11.35 21.08
C VAL A 42 19.23 10.77 22.14
N GLY A 43 18.26 9.95 21.73
CA GLY A 43 17.34 9.22 22.60
C GLY A 43 16.45 8.27 21.81
N GLU A 44 15.88 7.31 22.52
CA GLU A 44 14.93 6.31 22.05
C GLU A 44 13.74 6.43 23.02
N PHE A 45 12.52 6.57 22.49
CA PHE A 45 11.35 6.91 23.29
C PHE A 45 10.15 6.04 22.94
N ASP A 46 9.38 5.67 23.96
CA ASP A 46 8.01 5.20 23.86
C ASP A 46 7.13 6.38 24.29
N LEU A 47 6.26 6.84 23.39
CA LEU A 47 5.44 8.01 23.68
C LEU A 47 4.44 7.77 24.82
N VAL A 48 4.04 6.51 25.06
CA VAL A 48 3.17 6.14 26.20
C VAL A 48 3.92 6.38 27.50
N GLU A 49 5.15 5.85 27.61
CA GLU A 49 6.00 6.07 28.79
C GLU A 49 6.27 7.58 28.99
N VAL A 50 6.58 8.31 27.92
CA VAL A 50 6.79 9.77 27.96
C VAL A 50 5.53 10.49 28.45
N ALA A 51 4.33 10.08 28.00
CA ALA A 51 3.07 10.66 28.43
C ALA A 51 2.81 10.43 29.92
N GLU A 52 2.98 9.20 30.39
CA GLU A 52 2.81 8.83 31.80
C GLU A 52 3.73 9.66 32.71
N GLN A 53 5.01 9.78 32.34
CA GLN A 53 5.99 10.59 33.06
C GLN A 53 5.61 12.09 33.09
N GLN A 54 4.87 12.55 32.08
CA GLN A 54 4.37 13.92 31.97
C GLN A 54 2.96 14.10 32.58
N GLY A 55 2.37 13.05 33.16
CA GLY A 55 1.03 13.08 33.73
C GLY A 55 -0.06 13.28 32.69
N LYS A 56 0.13 12.75 31.49
CA LYS A 56 -0.79 12.79 30.36
C LYS A 56 -1.27 11.40 30.01
N ASP A 57 -2.42 11.34 29.36
CA ASP A 57 -2.98 10.13 28.77
C ASP A 57 -3.14 10.39 27.27
N ILE A 58 -2.43 9.60 26.47
CA ILE A 58 -2.47 9.59 25.00
C ILE A 58 -2.98 8.25 24.47
N THR A 59 -3.45 7.37 25.37
CA THR A 59 -3.73 5.97 25.10
C THR A 59 -5.22 5.69 24.93
N GLY A 60 -6.00 6.68 24.46
CA GLY A 60 -7.39 6.45 24.01
C GLY A 60 -7.55 5.30 23.00
N ALA A 61 -6.43 4.71 22.56
CA ALA A 61 -6.21 3.50 21.78
C ALA A 61 -6.93 2.21 22.18
N GLU A 62 -7.35 2.01 23.44
CA GLU A 62 -8.16 0.81 23.78
C GLU A 62 -9.57 0.86 23.14
N GLU A 63 -9.98 2.01 22.59
CA GLU A 63 -11.28 2.17 21.93
C GLU A 63 -11.25 2.00 20.41
N ALA A 64 -10.08 2.07 19.76
CA ALA A 64 -9.96 1.85 18.32
C ALA A 64 -10.04 0.36 17.96
N ASN A 65 -10.41 0.02 16.73
CA ASN A 65 -10.71 -1.35 16.31
C ASN A 65 -9.60 -2.35 16.72
N GLN A 66 -8.34 -2.09 16.36
CA GLN A 66 -7.25 -3.07 16.53
C GLN A 66 -6.40 -2.87 17.80
N GLY A 67 -6.44 -1.68 18.42
CA GLY A 67 -5.71 -1.37 19.67
C GLY A 67 -4.18 -1.45 19.57
N GLN A 68 -3.61 -1.28 18.37
CA GLN A 68 -2.18 -1.35 18.13
C GLN A 68 -1.54 0.05 18.25
N VAL A 69 -0.70 0.23 19.27
CA VAL A 69 -0.06 1.51 19.56
C VAL A 69 1.41 1.44 19.22
N PHE A 70 1.82 2.14 18.16
CA PHE A 70 3.20 2.32 17.76
C PHE A 70 3.35 3.53 16.81
N LEU A 71 4.55 4.08 16.70
CA LEU A 71 4.90 5.13 15.76
C LEU A 71 4.90 4.58 14.34
N HIS A 72 4.09 5.16 13.47
CA HIS A 72 4.04 4.77 12.07
C HIS A 72 4.70 5.78 11.13
N ASP A 73 4.47 7.08 11.35
CA ASP A 73 5.09 8.15 10.58
C ASP A 73 5.22 9.44 11.40
N MET A 74 6.00 10.40 10.90
CA MET A 74 6.20 11.68 11.55
C MET A 74 6.67 12.79 10.60
N VAL A 75 6.33 14.03 10.96
CA VAL A 75 6.92 15.24 10.35
C VAL A 75 7.40 16.20 11.42
N VAL A 76 8.44 16.97 11.14
CA VAL A 76 8.94 18.04 12.04
C VAL A 76 8.92 19.38 11.33
N LYS A 77 8.35 20.39 11.99
CA LYS A 77 8.24 21.77 11.50
C LYS A 77 8.58 22.76 12.62
N GLU A 78 9.32 23.81 12.28
CA GLU A 78 9.53 24.92 13.20
C GLU A 78 8.25 25.77 13.29
N ILE A 79 7.64 25.81 14.48
CA ILE A 79 6.40 26.54 14.76
C ILE A 79 6.67 27.50 15.91
N ASN A 80 6.54 28.81 15.64
CA ASN A 80 6.79 29.87 16.62
C ASN A 80 8.17 29.80 17.30
N GLY A 81 9.21 29.39 16.55
CA GLY A 81 10.59 29.30 17.04
C GLY A 81 10.87 28.05 17.88
N ARG A 82 10.03 27.01 17.76
CA ARG A 82 10.19 25.72 18.42
C ARG A 82 10.09 24.62 17.38
N GLN A 83 10.98 23.63 17.43
CA GLN A 83 10.81 22.40 16.64
C GLN A 83 9.61 21.61 17.17
N THR A 84 8.58 21.47 16.34
CA THR A 84 7.37 20.71 16.66
C THR A 84 7.27 19.51 15.75
N MET A 85 7.30 18.32 16.34
CA MET A 85 7.04 17.06 15.67
C MET A 85 5.55 16.75 15.73
N LEU A 86 5.00 16.23 14.64
CA LEU A 86 3.72 15.56 14.58
C LEU A 86 4.01 14.08 14.34
N ALA A 87 3.65 13.24 15.30
CA ALA A 87 3.78 11.78 15.24
C ALA A 87 2.41 11.16 14.94
N SER A 88 2.34 10.29 13.94
CA SER A 88 1.20 9.40 13.69
C SER A 88 1.42 8.12 14.49
N TYR A 89 0.68 7.97 15.57
CA TYR A 89 0.83 6.88 16.54
C TYR A 89 -0.35 5.91 16.36
N TRP A 90 -0.22 5.02 15.37
CA TRP A 90 -1.24 4.15 14.76
C TRP A 90 -2.65 4.22 15.37
N ASP A 91 -2.99 3.42 16.39
CA ASP A 91 -4.35 3.43 16.96
C ASP A 91 -4.54 4.41 18.15
N ALA A 92 -3.49 5.12 18.55
CA ALA A 92 -3.56 6.22 19.53
C ALA A 92 -3.86 7.59 18.88
N GLY A 93 -3.77 7.69 17.55
CA GLY A 93 -4.01 8.90 16.79
C GLY A 93 -2.76 9.76 16.58
N TYR A 94 -2.93 11.08 16.55
CA TYR A 94 -1.87 12.03 16.19
C TYR A 94 -1.39 12.80 17.41
N ILE A 95 -0.07 12.88 17.61
CA ILE A 95 0.55 13.49 18.79
C ILE A 95 1.51 14.59 18.36
N GLN A 96 1.35 15.80 18.88
CA GLN A 96 2.34 16.86 18.75
C GLN A 96 3.35 16.81 19.89
N LEU A 97 4.63 16.85 19.54
CA LEU A 97 5.75 16.90 20.47
C LEU A 97 6.56 18.18 20.23
N ASP A 98 6.98 18.81 21.32
CA ASP A 98 8.10 19.74 21.32
C ASP A 98 9.40 18.96 21.34
N VAL A 99 10.22 19.16 20.31
CA VAL A 99 11.51 18.50 20.13
C VAL A 99 12.64 19.53 19.94
N GLU A 100 12.46 20.74 20.49
CA GLU A 100 13.53 21.74 20.56
C GLU A 100 14.74 21.22 21.35
N ASP A 101 14.49 20.47 22.43
CA ASP A 101 15.47 19.57 23.04
C ASP A 101 15.12 18.12 22.65
N PRO A 102 15.75 17.57 21.59
CA PRO A 102 15.43 16.24 21.12
C PRO A 102 15.82 15.12 22.11
N SER A 103 16.59 15.43 23.16
CA SER A 103 16.89 14.46 24.22
C SER A 103 15.82 14.40 25.31
N ASN A 104 14.85 15.31 25.28
CA ASN A 104 13.78 15.42 26.27
C ASN A 104 12.48 15.92 25.62
N PRO A 105 11.85 15.11 24.74
CA PRO A 105 10.65 15.50 24.03
C PRO A 105 9.47 15.75 24.98
N ARG A 106 8.64 16.75 24.67
CA ARG A 106 7.47 17.11 25.50
C ARG A 106 6.20 17.05 24.69
N ILE A 107 5.20 16.30 25.16
CA ILE A 107 3.90 16.25 24.51
C ILE A 107 3.25 17.63 24.62
N LEU A 108 2.78 18.16 23.50
CA LEU A 108 2.08 19.44 23.41
C LEU A 108 0.57 19.23 23.34
N SER A 109 0.14 18.39 22.41
CA SER A 109 -1.26 18.08 22.12
C SER A 109 -1.38 16.71 21.47
N ASP A 110 -2.60 16.18 21.42
CA ASP A 110 -2.92 14.86 20.89
C ASP A 110 -4.39 14.82 20.44
N THR A 111 -4.72 13.83 19.59
CA THR A 111 -6.10 13.44 19.23
C THR A 111 -6.54 12.24 20.08
N ASP A 112 -7.77 11.78 19.88
CA ASP A 112 -8.28 10.50 20.40
C ASP A 112 -9.01 9.75 19.28
N PHE A 113 -8.86 8.43 19.24
CA PHE A 113 -9.68 7.54 18.41
C PHE A 113 -10.77 6.86 19.23
N THR A 114 -11.65 7.69 19.79
CA THR A 114 -12.75 7.25 20.66
C THR A 114 -14.11 7.31 19.96
N GLY A 115 -15.01 6.43 20.34
CA GLY A 115 -16.42 6.42 19.90
C GLY A 115 -16.66 5.87 18.49
N GLU A 116 -17.89 6.10 18.00
CA GLU A 116 -18.38 5.62 16.70
C GLU A 116 -17.56 6.23 15.54
N ASP A 117 -17.28 5.41 14.54
CA ASP A 117 -16.57 5.83 13.34
C ASP A 117 -17.41 6.84 12.54
N PRO A 118 -16.88 8.06 12.26
CA PRO A 118 -17.65 9.13 11.64
C PRO A 118 -17.99 8.89 10.17
N GLU A 119 -17.22 8.06 9.46
CA GLU A 119 -17.45 7.80 8.03
C GLU A 119 -18.41 6.63 7.82
N THR A 120 -18.36 5.64 8.70
CA THR A 120 -19.03 4.35 8.48
C THR A 120 -20.13 4.02 9.49
N GLY A 121 -20.14 4.71 10.64
CA GLY A 121 -21.05 4.43 11.75
C GLY A 121 -20.70 3.15 12.52
N ALA A 122 -19.50 2.61 12.32
CA ALA A 122 -19.05 1.44 13.04
C ALA A 122 -18.88 1.76 14.54
N PRO A 123 -19.08 0.79 15.47
CA PRO A 123 -19.12 1.07 16.91
C PRO A 123 -17.85 1.71 17.47
N THR A 124 -16.73 1.47 16.81
CA THR A 124 -15.41 2.02 17.12
C THR A 124 -14.79 2.55 15.84
N ARG A 125 -14.05 3.65 15.95
CA ARG A 125 -13.15 4.14 14.91
C ARG A 125 -12.17 3.06 14.49
N GLU A 126 -11.83 3.04 13.20
CA GLU A 126 -10.86 2.07 12.68
C GLU A 126 -9.48 2.26 13.30
N GLY A 127 -9.04 3.52 13.38
CA GLY A 127 -7.72 3.89 13.85
C GLY A 127 -6.75 4.06 12.69
N ASN A 128 -5.56 3.48 12.80
CA ASN A 128 -4.56 3.45 11.72
C ASN A 128 -4.03 4.82 11.28
N ALA A 129 -3.76 5.71 12.25
CA ALA A 129 -3.12 7.00 12.01
C ALA A 129 -1.79 6.79 11.26
N HIS A 130 -1.77 7.13 9.97
CA HIS A 130 -0.67 6.83 9.09
C HIS A 130 0.21 8.05 8.89
N TYR A 131 -0.30 9.14 8.33
CA TYR A 131 0.48 10.34 8.02
C TYR A 131 -0.29 11.62 8.30
N GLY A 132 0.39 12.67 8.74
CA GLY A 132 -0.22 13.99 8.91
C GLY A 132 0.70 15.14 8.55
N GLU A 133 0.11 16.28 8.19
CA GLU A 133 0.86 17.48 7.86
C GLU A 133 0.18 18.77 8.34
N PHE A 134 1.01 19.73 8.77
CA PHE A 134 0.56 21.04 9.25
C PHE A 134 0.13 21.97 8.10
N SER A 135 -1.01 22.63 8.25
CA SER A 135 -1.40 23.75 7.39
C SER A 135 -0.34 24.87 7.36
N ARG A 136 -0.41 25.72 6.34
CA ARG A 136 0.50 26.88 6.18
C ARG A 136 0.60 27.78 7.42
N ASP A 137 -0.47 27.90 8.18
CA ASP A 137 -0.58 28.73 9.38
C ASP A 137 -0.51 27.92 10.69
N ASN A 138 -0.25 26.62 10.59
CA ASN A 138 -0.11 25.66 11.69
C ASN A 138 -1.37 25.47 12.54
N ARG A 139 -2.50 26.05 12.12
CA ARG A 139 -3.76 25.95 12.83
C ARG A 139 -4.42 24.59 12.63
N TYR A 140 -4.22 23.98 11.48
CA TYR A 140 -4.83 22.71 11.14
C TYR A 140 -3.78 21.64 10.89
N ILE A 141 -4.18 20.39 11.13
CA ILE A 141 -3.50 19.21 10.63
C ILE A 141 -4.46 18.52 9.66
N LEU A 142 -3.93 18.14 8.49
CA LEU A 142 -4.56 17.16 7.64
C LEU A 142 -3.91 15.81 7.91
N ALA A 143 -4.73 14.85 8.29
CA ALA A 143 -4.35 13.52 8.75
C ALA A 143 -4.93 12.47 7.81
N ALA A 144 -4.23 11.36 7.63
CA ALA A 144 -4.56 10.25 6.76
C ALA A 144 -4.50 8.96 7.56
N ASP A 145 -5.63 8.26 7.65
CA ASP A 145 -5.74 6.98 8.30
C ASP A 145 -5.68 5.90 7.21
N GLU A 146 -4.65 5.06 7.24
CA GLU A 146 -4.39 4.07 6.20
C GLU A 146 -4.91 2.70 6.61
N ASP A 147 -6.04 2.32 6.02
CA ASP A 147 -6.62 0.99 6.15
C ASP A 147 -6.65 0.22 4.80
N PHE A 148 -6.13 -1.01 4.81
CA PHE A 148 -6.11 -1.93 3.68
C PHE A 148 -7.15 -3.05 3.77
N ALA A 149 -7.93 -3.10 4.84
CA ALA A 149 -8.92 -4.11 5.13
C ALA A 149 -10.28 -3.45 5.25
N PRO A 150 -11.06 -3.33 4.14
CA PRO A 150 -12.33 -2.60 4.13
C PRO A 150 -13.49 -3.32 4.83
N TYR A 151 -13.13 -4.27 5.68
CA TYR A 151 -14.00 -5.08 6.49
C TYR A 151 -13.33 -5.25 7.84
N ARG A 152 -14.15 -5.22 8.89
CA ARG A 152 -13.83 -5.77 10.21
C ARG A 152 -14.45 -7.13 10.42
N ALA A 153 -13.95 -7.87 11.41
CA ALA A 153 -14.59 -9.10 11.83
C ALA A 153 -15.99 -8.80 12.40
N GLY A 154 -16.96 -9.59 11.95
CA GLY A 154 -18.31 -9.63 12.49
C GLY A 154 -18.43 -10.65 13.62
N GLU A 155 -19.57 -11.34 13.70
CA GLU A 155 -19.72 -12.45 14.63
C GLU A 155 -18.74 -13.57 14.29
N PHE A 156 -18.01 -14.03 15.31
CA PHE A 156 -17.17 -15.22 15.24
C PHE A 156 -17.57 -16.19 16.35
N SER A 157 -17.95 -17.40 15.98
CA SER A 157 -18.49 -18.38 16.92
C SER A 157 -17.99 -19.81 16.67
N ILE A 158 -17.79 -20.53 17.77
CA ILE A 158 -17.74 -21.99 17.76
C ILE A 158 -19.19 -22.47 17.72
N THR A 159 -19.54 -23.26 16.71
CA THR A 159 -20.93 -23.62 16.39
C THR A 159 -21.29 -25.06 16.77
N SER A 160 -20.31 -25.86 17.18
CA SER A 160 -20.53 -27.23 17.65
C SER A 160 -19.81 -27.52 18.97
N GLY A 161 -20.18 -28.65 19.58
CA GLY A 161 -19.50 -29.13 20.79
C GLY A 161 -19.90 -28.41 22.07
N PRO A 162 -19.19 -28.72 23.18
CA PRO A 162 -19.53 -28.22 24.51
C PRO A 162 -19.14 -26.75 24.75
N ASN A 163 -18.26 -26.19 23.91
CA ASN A 163 -17.80 -24.80 24.02
C ASN A 163 -18.43 -23.88 22.95
N ALA A 164 -19.57 -24.26 22.39
CA ALA A 164 -20.27 -23.43 21.41
C ALA A 164 -20.63 -22.07 22.01
N GLY A 165 -20.35 -21.00 21.26
CA GLY A 165 -20.48 -19.61 21.73
C GLY A 165 -19.70 -18.64 20.85
N GLU A 166 -19.91 -17.35 21.12
CA GLU A 166 -19.22 -16.24 20.45
C GLU A 166 -17.86 -15.97 21.10
N PHE A 167 -16.87 -15.62 20.28
CA PHE A 167 -15.52 -15.30 20.68
C PHE A 167 -15.02 -14.04 19.97
N PRO A 168 -14.13 -13.25 20.57
CA PRO A 168 -13.52 -12.10 19.90
C PRO A 168 -12.76 -12.53 18.65
N ALA A 169 -12.88 -11.75 17.58
CA ALA A 169 -12.11 -11.94 16.36
C ALA A 169 -11.72 -10.61 15.73
N GLN A 170 -10.71 -10.67 14.86
CA GLN A 170 -10.27 -9.57 14.02
C GLN A 170 -9.91 -10.05 12.63
N GLU A 171 -9.94 -9.13 11.66
CA GLU A 171 -9.42 -9.37 10.32
C GLU A 171 -7.90 -9.41 10.33
N VAL A 172 -7.30 -10.08 9.35
CA VAL A 172 -5.84 -10.26 9.26
C VAL A 172 -5.31 -9.44 8.11
N GLY A 173 -4.55 -8.39 8.40
CA GLY A 173 -3.98 -7.50 7.39
C GLY A 173 -3.22 -8.27 6.30
N GLY A 174 -3.64 -8.10 5.04
CA GLY A 174 -3.11 -8.79 3.87
C GLY A 174 -3.78 -10.12 3.51
N GLY A 175 -4.56 -10.69 4.42
CA GLY A 175 -5.43 -11.85 4.15
C GLY A 175 -6.70 -11.46 3.39
N ALA A 176 -7.43 -12.45 2.89
CA ALA A 176 -8.75 -12.21 2.31
C ALA A 176 -9.81 -12.26 3.41
N SER A 177 -10.71 -11.27 3.44
CA SER A 177 -11.85 -11.25 4.35
C SER A 177 -12.82 -12.40 4.08
N ALA A 178 -13.56 -12.85 5.09
CA ALA A 178 -14.65 -13.82 4.93
C ALA A 178 -15.73 -13.30 3.97
N ALA A 179 -15.89 -11.98 3.84
CA ALA A 179 -16.77 -11.35 2.85
C ALA A 179 -16.37 -11.64 1.39
N SER A 180 -15.19 -12.22 1.13
CA SER A 180 -14.80 -12.67 -0.22
C SER A 180 -15.41 -14.02 -0.61
N LEU A 181 -15.98 -14.77 0.35
CA LEU A 181 -16.64 -16.05 0.11
C LEU A 181 -18.01 -15.85 -0.57
N PRO A 182 -18.50 -16.84 -1.36
CA PRO A 182 -19.76 -16.69 -2.10
C PRO A 182 -21.00 -16.40 -1.23
N ASP A 183 -21.01 -16.87 0.01
CA ASP A 183 -22.04 -16.66 1.01
C ASP A 183 -21.59 -15.71 2.14
N LEU A 184 -20.45 -15.02 1.94
CA LEU A 184 -19.89 -14.00 2.83
C LEU A 184 -19.54 -14.51 4.23
N THR A 185 -19.47 -15.83 4.42
CA THR A 185 -19.29 -16.47 5.73
C THR A 185 -18.15 -17.47 5.64
N LEU A 186 -17.18 -17.39 6.52
CA LEU A 186 -16.24 -18.48 6.77
C LEU A 186 -16.92 -19.50 7.69
N ASN A 187 -17.15 -20.72 7.25
CA ASN A 187 -17.71 -21.73 8.14
C ASN A 187 -17.21 -23.15 7.84
N GLY A 188 -17.15 -24.00 8.87
CA GLY A 188 -16.79 -25.40 8.66
C GLY A 188 -15.90 -25.98 9.76
N PRO A 189 -15.48 -27.24 9.57
CA PRO A 189 -14.69 -27.96 10.55
C PRO A 189 -13.24 -27.46 10.60
N THR A 190 -12.66 -27.50 11.79
CA THR A 190 -11.29 -27.03 12.05
C THR A 190 -10.28 -28.16 12.19
N VAL A 191 -9.03 -27.87 11.87
CA VAL A 191 -7.88 -28.75 12.12
C VAL A 191 -6.71 -27.95 12.65
N TYR A 192 -6.13 -28.35 13.77
CA TYR A 192 -4.92 -27.71 14.26
C TYR A 192 -3.71 -28.14 13.42
N VAL A 193 -2.93 -27.15 12.93
CA VAL A 193 -1.78 -27.40 12.06
C VAL A 193 -0.45 -26.84 12.59
N GLY A 194 -0.42 -26.42 13.86
CA GLY A 194 0.80 -25.90 14.48
C GLY A 194 1.09 -24.44 14.10
N TYR A 195 2.38 -24.11 13.99
CA TYR A 195 2.86 -22.77 13.65
C TYR A 195 2.94 -22.52 12.14
N ALA A 196 2.97 -23.56 11.30
CA ALA A 196 2.92 -23.48 9.84
C ALA A 196 4.01 -22.61 9.16
N CYS A 197 5.12 -22.30 9.84
CA CYS A 197 6.28 -21.68 9.20
C CYS A 197 7.11 -22.74 8.48
N ASP A 198 7.91 -22.34 7.49
CA ASP A 198 8.81 -23.25 6.76
C ASP A 198 9.83 -23.95 7.69
N GLY A 199 10.14 -23.31 8.83
CA GLY A 199 11.02 -23.84 9.87
C GLY A 199 10.33 -24.67 10.94
N SER A 200 9.00 -24.72 10.97
CA SER A 200 8.21 -25.44 11.98
C SER A 200 7.87 -26.87 11.53
N ASP A 201 7.19 -27.63 12.41
CA ASP A 201 6.65 -28.92 12.04
C ASP A 201 5.72 -28.84 10.80
N PRO A 202 5.78 -29.82 9.88
CA PRO A 202 5.05 -29.74 8.62
C PRO A 202 3.52 -29.70 8.81
N VAL A 203 2.86 -28.83 8.04
CA VAL A 203 1.40 -28.81 7.93
C VAL A 203 0.92 -30.15 7.34
N PRO A 204 0.04 -30.90 8.03
CA PRO A 204 -0.48 -32.16 7.52
C PRO A 204 -1.38 -31.90 6.30
N SER A 205 -1.40 -32.82 5.33
CA SER A 205 -2.33 -32.68 4.21
C SER A 205 -3.78 -32.78 4.70
N ARG A 206 -4.67 -31.92 4.19
CA ARG A 206 -6.11 -31.97 4.49
C ARG A 206 -6.70 -33.37 4.28
N ASP A 207 -6.25 -34.08 3.25
CA ASP A 207 -6.77 -35.42 2.92
C ASP A 207 -6.22 -36.53 3.85
N SER A 208 -5.19 -36.22 4.66
CA SER A 208 -4.59 -37.14 5.63
C SER A 208 -5.18 -37.03 7.03
N VAL A 209 -5.86 -35.92 7.33
CA VAL A 209 -6.57 -35.70 8.59
C VAL A 209 -8.00 -36.22 8.46
N GLY A 210 -8.54 -36.81 9.52
CA GLY A 210 -9.86 -37.46 9.52
C GLY A 210 -11.04 -36.50 9.47
N LEU A 211 -10.94 -35.42 8.69
CA LEU A 211 -11.94 -34.37 8.59
C LEU A 211 -13.25 -34.94 8.05
N ARG A 212 -14.37 -34.54 8.67
CA ARG A 212 -15.69 -34.89 8.16
C ARG A 212 -15.88 -34.33 6.75
N ALA A 213 -16.78 -34.94 5.97
CA ALA A 213 -17.17 -34.40 4.68
C ALA A 213 -17.73 -32.97 4.85
N LEU A 214 -17.26 -32.05 4.01
CA LEU A 214 -17.75 -30.67 3.96
C LEU A 214 -19.17 -30.63 3.41
N ARG A 215 -20.00 -29.81 4.03
CA ARG A 215 -21.35 -29.47 3.54
C ARG A 215 -21.22 -28.33 2.53
N SER A 216 -22.32 -28.08 1.82
CA SER A 216 -22.36 -26.94 0.89
C SER A 216 -22.12 -25.64 1.64
N GLY A 217 -21.18 -24.84 1.16
CA GLY A 217 -20.79 -23.57 1.78
C GLY A 217 -19.65 -23.68 2.79
N GLU A 218 -19.29 -24.89 3.25
CA GLU A 218 -18.24 -25.03 4.26
C GLU A 218 -16.82 -25.10 3.66
N GLU A 219 -15.87 -24.49 4.36
CA GLU A 219 -14.42 -24.56 4.17
C GLU A 219 -13.78 -25.63 5.09
N ALA A 220 -12.70 -26.25 4.64
CA ALA A 220 -11.75 -26.90 5.54
C ALA A 220 -10.82 -25.85 6.16
N ILE A 221 -10.93 -25.63 7.46
CA ILE A 221 -10.26 -24.52 8.16
C ILE A 221 -9.01 -25.04 8.89
N ALA A 222 -7.84 -24.50 8.53
CA ALA A 222 -6.62 -24.70 9.30
C ALA A 222 -6.56 -23.72 10.48
N VAL A 223 -6.37 -24.22 11.69
CA VAL A 223 -6.14 -23.40 12.89
C VAL A 223 -4.64 -23.31 13.14
N VAL A 224 -4.11 -22.09 13.10
CA VAL A 224 -2.67 -21.81 13.08
C VAL A 224 -2.30 -20.86 14.22
N GLN A 225 -1.32 -21.23 15.03
CA GLN A 225 -0.80 -20.32 16.05
C GLN A 225 0.08 -19.22 15.44
N ARG A 226 -0.11 -17.98 15.91
CA ARG A 226 0.65 -16.80 15.49
C ARG A 226 2.16 -17.02 15.50
N GLY A 227 2.68 -17.67 16.53
CA GLY A 227 4.09 -18.03 16.57
C GLY A 227 4.50 -18.54 17.95
N PRO A 228 5.60 -19.29 18.00
CA PRO A 228 6.17 -19.70 19.27
C PRO A 228 6.70 -18.45 19.99
N VAL A 229 6.36 -18.33 21.27
CA VAL A 229 6.98 -17.38 22.19
C VAL A 229 7.26 -18.13 23.47
N ASN A 230 8.54 -18.19 23.84
CA ASN A 230 8.99 -18.99 24.97
C ASN A 230 8.51 -20.45 24.91
N ASP A 231 8.39 -21.02 23.70
CA ASP A 231 8.16 -22.45 23.48
C ASP A 231 9.52 -23.17 23.37
N PRO A 232 9.94 -23.94 24.38
CA PRO A 232 11.23 -24.64 24.34
C PRO A 232 11.29 -25.74 23.27
N ALA A 233 10.15 -26.22 22.78
CA ALA A 233 10.09 -27.25 21.75
C ALA A 233 10.12 -26.68 20.32
N ASN A 234 9.76 -25.40 20.15
CA ASN A 234 9.78 -24.68 18.88
C ASN A 234 10.55 -23.35 19.06
N PRO A 235 11.90 -23.39 19.04
CA PRO A 235 12.74 -22.24 19.34
C PRO A 235 12.89 -21.26 18.15
N GLU A 236 12.25 -21.52 17.02
CA GLU A 236 12.30 -20.65 15.84
C GLU A 236 11.56 -19.32 16.06
N GLU A 237 11.86 -18.33 15.23
CA GLU A 237 11.10 -17.07 15.22
C GLU A 237 9.76 -17.25 14.48
N ALA A 238 8.77 -16.43 14.85
CA ALA A 238 7.51 -16.38 14.13
C ALA A 238 7.71 -15.85 12.69
N CYS A 239 7.21 -16.57 11.69
CA CYS A 239 7.10 -16.09 10.32
C CYS A 239 5.82 -15.27 10.09
N PHE A 240 5.72 -14.58 8.95
CA PHE A 240 4.55 -13.79 8.57
C PHE A 240 3.28 -14.64 8.41
N PRO A 241 2.08 -14.11 8.72
CA PRO A 241 0.80 -14.79 8.50
C PRO A 241 0.62 -15.34 7.08
N GLY A 242 1.07 -14.61 6.06
CA GLY A 242 0.93 -15.07 4.69
C GLY A 242 1.79 -16.28 4.32
N GLU A 243 2.95 -16.48 4.97
CA GLU A 243 3.74 -17.72 4.80
C GLU A 243 2.97 -18.91 5.37
N LYS A 244 2.45 -18.76 6.58
CA LYS A 244 1.61 -19.76 7.25
C LYS A 244 0.38 -20.11 6.41
N ALA A 245 -0.29 -19.10 5.86
CA ALA A 245 -1.46 -19.27 5.00
C ALA A 245 -1.12 -19.98 3.70
N ALA A 246 0.03 -19.66 3.08
CA ALA A 246 0.49 -20.37 1.89
C ALA A 246 0.75 -21.84 2.17
N ASN A 247 1.39 -22.16 3.30
CA ASN A 247 1.66 -23.54 3.72
C ASN A 247 0.38 -24.33 4.01
N ALA A 248 -0.62 -23.71 4.65
CA ALA A 248 -1.95 -24.30 4.82
C ALA A 248 -2.68 -24.53 3.49
N ALA A 249 -2.68 -23.53 2.60
CA ALA A 249 -3.31 -23.64 1.29
C ALA A 249 -2.65 -24.73 0.42
N ASP A 250 -1.31 -24.83 0.45
CA ASP A 250 -0.55 -25.85 -0.28
C ASP A 250 -0.82 -27.27 0.26
N ALA A 251 -1.16 -27.40 1.54
CA ALA A 251 -1.61 -28.66 2.16
C ALA A 251 -3.07 -29.02 1.85
N GLY A 252 -3.81 -28.11 1.20
CA GLY A 252 -5.16 -28.33 0.69
C GLY A 252 -6.29 -27.75 1.54
N TYR A 253 -5.99 -26.93 2.56
CA TYR A 253 -7.01 -26.22 3.33
C TYR A 253 -7.58 -25.04 2.53
N ASP A 254 -8.85 -24.71 2.78
CA ASP A 254 -9.57 -23.68 2.03
C ASP A 254 -9.42 -22.29 2.69
N ALA A 255 -9.25 -22.25 4.01
CA ALA A 255 -9.13 -21.04 4.82
C ALA A 255 -8.26 -21.26 6.08
N VAL A 256 -7.88 -20.17 6.73
CA VAL A 256 -7.05 -20.17 7.94
C VAL A 256 -7.70 -19.36 9.06
N VAL A 257 -7.82 -19.93 10.25
CA VAL A 257 -8.07 -19.17 11.47
C VAL A 257 -6.77 -19.09 12.24
N PHE A 258 -6.21 -17.88 12.33
CA PHE A 258 -5.07 -17.62 13.18
C PHE A 258 -5.55 -17.47 14.62
N VAL A 259 -4.74 -17.97 15.54
CA VAL A 259 -4.97 -17.81 16.97
C VAL A 259 -3.79 -17.08 17.58
N ASN A 260 -4.06 -16.16 18.50
CA ASN A 260 -3.01 -15.41 19.17
C ASN A 260 -2.04 -16.38 19.87
N ARG A 261 -0.81 -15.92 20.08
CA ARG A 261 0.22 -16.67 20.80
C ARG A 261 -0.15 -16.79 22.29
N HIS A 262 0.49 -17.74 22.95
CA HIS A 262 0.44 -17.86 24.40
C HIS A 262 1.17 -16.67 25.06
N THR A 263 0.42 -15.66 25.49
CA THR A 263 0.94 -14.37 25.96
C THR A 263 1.35 -14.33 27.44
N GLY A 264 1.21 -15.44 28.17
CA GLY A 264 1.61 -15.50 29.58
C GLY A 264 0.60 -14.93 30.58
N SER A 265 -0.51 -14.35 30.09
CA SER A 265 -1.59 -13.80 30.92
C SER A 265 -2.92 -13.76 30.16
N PRO A 266 -4.05 -14.19 30.77
CA PRO A 266 -5.38 -14.02 30.19
C PRO A 266 -5.73 -12.55 29.91
N ALA A 267 -5.17 -11.61 30.67
CA ALA A 267 -5.45 -10.18 30.52
C ALA A 267 -4.94 -9.60 29.18
N THR A 268 -4.09 -10.34 28.47
CA THR A 268 -3.48 -9.93 27.20
C THR A 268 -3.96 -10.80 26.03
N ASP A 269 -5.04 -11.56 26.22
CA ASP A 269 -5.55 -12.52 25.25
C ASP A 269 -6.55 -11.90 24.26
N GLY A 270 -6.09 -10.88 23.52
CA GLY A 270 -6.84 -10.28 22.42
C GLY A 270 -6.60 -10.97 21.08
N PRO A 271 -7.46 -10.78 20.06
CA PRO A 271 -7.27 -11.30 18.71
C PRO A 271 -6.18 -10.52 17.95
N PHE A 272 -4.91 -10.75 18.28
CA PHE A 272 -3.76 -10.16 17.59
C PHE A 272 -2.87 -11.23 16.94
N CYS A 273 -2.96 -11.38 15.63
CA CYS A 273 -2.28 -12.44 14.88
C CYS A 273 -1.14 -11.96 13.97
N GLY A 274 -0.88 -10.65 13.93
CA GLY A 274 0.05 -10.02 12.98
C GLY A 274 -0.55 -9.81 11.60
N SER A 275 0.26 -9.29 10.66
CA SER A 275 -0.17 -8.96 9.29
C SER A 275 0.92 -9.25 8.26
N GLY A 276 0.54 -9.29 6.98
CA GLY A 276 1.46 -9.29 5.85
C GLY A 276 1.99 -10.66 5.40
N GLY A 277 2.81 -10.64 4.33
CA GLY A 277 3.48 -11.81 3.76
C GLY A 277 2.64 -12.68 2.82
N PHE A 278 1.42 -12.27 2.45
CA PHE A 278 0.54 -13.06 1.59
C PHE A 278 0.99 -13.00 0.12
N ASP A 279 1.21 -14.15 -0.50
CA ASP A 279 1.53 -14.27 -1.93
C ASP A 279 0.30 -14.52 -2.82
N ARG A 280 -0.83 -14.85 -2.19
CA ARG A 280 -2.12 -15.17 -2.80
C ARG A 280 -3.27 -14.87 -1.81
N PRO A 281 -4.49 -14.64 -2.31
CA PRO A 281 -5.66 -14.52 -1.44
C PRO A 281 -5.95 -15.84 -0.73
N VAL A 282 -5.94 -15.83 0.60
CA VAL A 282 -6.40 -16.92 1.47
C VAL A 282 -7.36 -16.31 2.47
N VAL A 283 -8.56 -16.88 2.61
CA VAL A 283 -9.54 -16.38 3.58
C VAL A 283 -9.01 -16.59 4.98
N SER A 284 -8.99 -15.54 5.79
CA SER A 284 -8.43 -15.61 7.13
C SER A 284 -9.09 -14.70 8.15
N LEU A 285 -9.24 -15.22 9.38
CA LEU A 285 -9.59 -14.45 10.57
C LEU A 285 -8.59 -14.72 11.69
N CYS A 286 -8.49 -13.80 12.64
CA CYS A 286 -7.73 -13.94 13.86
C CYS A 286 -8.66 -14.06 15.07
N THR A 287 -8.33 -14.92 16.04
CA THR A 287 -9.02 -14.98 17.33
C THR A 287 -8.03 -15.20 18.48
N THR A 288 -8.54 -15.40 19.68
CA THR A 288 -7.78 -15.46 20.93
C THR A 288 -7.15 -16.84 21.17
N HIS A 289 -6.18 -16.89 22.07
CA HIS A 289 -5.59 -18.13 22.57
C HIS A 289 -6.59 -18.96 23.41
N ASP A 290 -7.51 -18.34 24.15
CA ASP A 290 -8.62 -19.06 24.81
C ASP A 290 -9.50 -19.76 23.76
N ALA A 291 -9.91 -19.05 22.70
CA ALA A 291 -10.75 -19.61 21.65
C ALA A 291 -10.10 -20.82 20.98
N TYR A 292 -8.79 -20.78 20.72
CA TYR A 292 -8.01 -21.93 20.28
C TYR A 292 -8.26 -23.17 21.16
N HIS A 293 -8.09 -23.05 22.47
CA HIS A 293 -8.32 -24.18 23.38
C HIS A 293 -9.76 -24.67 23.36
N ARG A 294 -10.73 -23.75 23.28
CA ARG A 294 -12.16 -24.08 23.18
C ARG A 294 -12.50 -24.87 21.91
N MET A 295 -11.90 -24.53 20.78
CA MET A 295 -12.10 -25.24 19.50
C MET A 295 -11.71 -26.73 19.60
N PHE A 296 -10.73 -27.05 20.44
CA PHE A 296 -10.21 -28.41 20.58
C PHE A 296 -10.56 -29.07 21.93
N ASN A 297 -11.51 -28.49 22.68
CA ASN A 297 -11.97 -29.00 23.96
C ASN A 297 -10.85 -29.23 24.99
N THR A 298 -9.81 -28.37 24.94
CA THR A 298 -8.72 -28.37 25.91
C THR A 298 -8.89 -27.21 26.89
N ALA A 299 -8.23 -27.31 28.05
CA ALA A 299 -8.28 -26.24 29.05
C ALA A 299 -7.29 -25.13 28.66
N PRO A 300 -7.73 -23.86 28.59
CA PRO A 300 -6.83 -22.74 28.35
C PRO A 300 -5.76 -22.64 29.44
N LYS A 301 -4.52 -22.46 28.99
CA LYS A 301 -3.35 -22.27 29.84
C LYS A 301 -2.64 -20.99 29.44
N HIS A 302 -2.01 -20.33 30.41
CA HIS A 302 -1.29 -19.07 30.21
C HIS A 302 0.05 -19.05 30.96
N GLU A 303 0.53 -20.18 31.50
CA GLU A 303 1.79 -20.22 32.23
C GLU A 303 3.03 -20.21 31.31
N LEU A 304 4.01 -19.38 31.65
CA LEU A 304 5.34 -19.37 31.01
C LEU A 304 6.40 -20.11 31.87
N PRO A 305 7.35 -20.84 31.26
CA PRO A 305 7.51 -21.10 29.82
C PRO A 305 6.39 -21.98 29.28
N TYR A 306 6.10 -21.85 27.98
CA TYR A 306 4.98 -22.56 27.35
C TYR A 306 5.14 -24.07 27.50
N ASN A 307 4.05 -24.73 27.92
CA ASN A 307 4.04 -26.17 28.20
C ASN A 307 3.07 -26.88 27.26
N GLN A 308 3.62 -27.66 26.33
CA GLN A 308 2.86 -28.40 25.33
C GLN A 308 2.01 -29.56 25.89
N ALA A 309 2.14 -29.89 27.18
CA ALA A 309 1.39 -31.00 27.77
C ALA A 309 -0.11 -30.71 27.81
N GLY A 310 -0.89 -31.48 27.04
CA GLY A 310 -2.34 -31.34 26.95
C GLY A 310 -2.81 -30.26 25.98
N GLU A 311 -1.89 -29.70 25.18
CA GLU A 311 -2.22 -28.88 24.02
C GLU A 311 -2.77 -29.78 22.89
N PRO A 312 -3.64 -29.24 22.03
CA PRO A 312 -3.99 -29.86 20.75
C PRO A 312 -2.74 -30.30 19.97
N GLN A 313 -2.80 -31.46 19.33
CA GLN A 313 -1.71 -32.02 18.53
C GLN A 313 -1.94 -31.74 17.05
N ILE A 314 -0.87 -31.56 16.28
CA ILE A 314 -0.97 -31.33 14.84
C ILE A 314 -1.78 -32.46 14.19
N GLY A 315 -2.85 -32.08 13.48
CA GLY A 315 -3.80 -32.99 12.85
C GLY A 315 -5.07 -33.28 13.68
N ASP A 316 -5.14 -32.81 14.93
CA ASP A 316 -6.36 -32.87 15.72
C ASP A 316 -7.48 -32.07 15.03
N THR A 317 -8.66 -32.68 14.93
CA THR A 317 -9.87 -32.04 14.41
C THR A 317 -10.61 -31.37 15.56
N GLY A 318 -10.98 -30.11 15.37
CA GLY A 318 -11.75 -29.33 16.34
C GLY A 318 -13.23 -29.23 15.99
N GLU A 319 -13.92 -28.38 16.73
CA GLU A 319 -15.32 -28.02 16.51
C GLU A 319 -15.50 -27.15 15.25
N ASP A 320 -16.73 -27.10 14.74
CA ASP A 320 -17.12 -26.29 13.59
C ASP A 320 -17.13 -24.80 13.98
N LEU A 321 -16.62 -23.93 13.09
CA LEU A 321 -16.63 -22.48 13.26
C LEU A 321 -17.61 -21.80 12.31
N ARG A 322 -18.01 -20.58 12.68
CA ARG A 322 -18.63 -19.57 11.81
C ARG A 322 -17.92 -18.23 12.07
N GLY A 323 -17.53 -17.54 11.02
CA GLY A 323 -16.97 -16.21 11.07
C GLY A 323 -17.57 -15.34 9.96
N GLU A 324 -17.98 -14.14 10.33
CA GLU A 324 -18.53 -13.14 9.42
C GLU A 324 -17.60 -11.92 9.34
N SER A 325 -17.83 -11.08 8.34
CA SER A 325 -17.14 -9.80 8.19
C SER A 325 -18.15 -8.70 7.86
N VAL A 326 -17.96 -7.53 8.44
CA VAL A 326 -18.84 -6.36 8.26
C VAL A 326 -18.06 -5.30 7.51
N PHE A 327 -18.63 -4.81 6.41
CA PHE A 327 -18.02 -3.73 5.63
C PHE A 327 -18.04 -2.44 6.45
N ASP A 328 -16.88 -1.83 6.59
CA ASP A 328 -16.65 -0.62 7.36
C ASP A 328 -15.73 0.38 6.63
N GLY A 329 -15.72 0.31 5.29
CA GLY A 329 -15.07 1.32 4.45
C GLY A 329 -13.56 1.17 4.39
N TRP A 330 -12.90 1.97 3.53
CA TRP A 330 -11.45 2.06 3.50
C TRP A 330 -10.98 3.29 4.29
N GLY A 331 -9.69 3.35 4.59
CA GLY A 331 -9.05 4.48 5.26
C GLY A 331 -9.34 5.85 4.62
N TYR A 332 -9.46 6.85 5.49
CA TYR A 332 -9.98 8.17 5.18
C TYR A 332 -9.17 9.27 5.88
N ALA A 333 -9.55 10.54 5.68
CA ALA A 333 -8.80 11.66 6.19
C ALA A 333 -9.52 12.42 7.31
N HIS A 334 -8.71 13.05 8.16
CA HIS A 334 -9.16 13.96 9.21
C HIS A 334 -8.64 15.38 9.00
N LEU A 335 -9.44 16.36 9.44
CA LEU A 335 -9.01 17.74 9.67
C LEU A 335 -9.08 18.04 11.17
N TYR A 336 -7.93 18.24 11.80
CA TYR A 336 -7.86 18.61 13.22
C TYR A 336 -7.52 20.09 13.37
N ASP A 337 -8.21 20.80 14.27
CA ASP A 337 -7.84 22.13 14.76
C ASP A 337 -6.90 21.96 15.97
N THR A 338 -5.71 22.55 15.90
CA THR A 338 -4.65 22.40 16.90
C THR A 338 -4.79 23.37 18.08
N ALA A 339 -5.80 24.24 18.06
CA ALA A 339 -6.04 25.19 19.13
C ALA A 339 -6.58 24.51 20.40
N GLY A 340 -5.96 24.80 21.56
CA GLY A 340 -6.57 24.53 22.87
C GLY A 340 -6.07 23.33 23.66
N GLY A 341 -4.94 22.73 23.30
CA GLY A 341 -4.29 21.67 24.10
C GLY A 341 -4.63 20.27 23.63
N LYS A 342 -5.91 19.86 23.63
CA LYS A 342 -6.35 18.64 22.92
C LYS A 342 -6.79 19.03 21.51
N MET A 343 -6.32 18.32 20.49
CA MET A 343 -6.66 18.63 19.11
C MET A 343 -8.12 18.26 18.85
N ARG A 344 -8.86 19.17 18.20
CA ARG A 344 -10.30 18.99 17.97
C ARG A 344 -10.56 18.61 16.52
N GLU A 345 -11.24 17.49 16.30
CA GLU A 345 -11.73 17.11 14.98
C GLU A 345 -12.71 18.18 14.44
N VAL A 346 -12.45 18.64 13.23
CA VAL A 346 -13.28 19.62 12.51
C VAL A 346 -14.17 18.89 11.52
N ASP A 347 -13.59 17.95 10.78
CA ASP A 347 -14.26 17.24 9.69
C ASP A 347 -13.47 15.99 9.29
N THR A 348 -14.14 15.10 8.58
CA THR A 348 -13.56 13.91 7.96
C THR A 348 -13.82 13.90 6.45
N TYR A 349 -13.02 13.14 5.71
CA TYR A 349 -13.17 13.04 4.27
C TYR A 349 -12.75 11.66 3.76
N ALA A 350 -13.70 10.93 3.21
CA ALA A 350 -13.48 9.75 2.38
C ALA A 350 -13.97 10.00 0.94
N ILE A 351 -13.34 9.31 -0.03
CA ILE A 351 -13.87 9.25 -1.39
C ILE A 351 -15.10 8.34 -1.42
N SER A 352 -16.09 8.64 -2.27
CA SER A 352 -17.35 7.89 -2.29
C SER A 352 -17.21 6.38 -2.52
N GLU A 353 -16.21 5.99 -3.31
CA GLU A 353 -15.91 4.60 -3.61
C GLU A 353 -15.33 3.86 -2.39
N ALA A 354 -14.65 4.56 -1.47
CA ALA A 354 -14.13 3.97 -0.23
C ALA A 354 -15.27 3.55 0.72
N ASN A 355 -16.43 4.19 0.65
CA ASN A 355 -17.59 3.85 1.51
C ASN A 355 -18.62 2.97 0.77
N ASP A 356 -18.22 2.30 -0.32
CA ASP A 356 -19.13 1.46 -1.11
C ASP A 356 -18.60 0.02 -1.26
N PRO A 357 -19.31 -0.99 -0.69
CA PRO A 357 -18.84 -2.38 -0.67
C PRO A 357 -18.69 -3.00 -2.06
N ARG A 358 -19.28 -2.40 -3.10
CA ARG A 358 -19.09 -2.86 -4.49
C ARG A 358 -17.66 -2.69 -4.97
N PHE A 359 -16.87 -1.85 -4.30
CA PHE A 359 -15.48 -1.56 -4.64
C PHE A 359 -14.47 -2.24 -3.69
N ALA A 360 -14.94 -2.96 -2.67
CA ALA A 360 -14.08 -3.59 -1.67
C ALA A 360 -13.17 -4.69 -2.25
N PHE A 361 -13.57 -5.33 -3.36
CA PHE A 361 -12.78 -6.38 -4.00
C PHE A 361 -12.50 -6.10 -5.48
N GLY A 362 -11.24 -6.29 -5.89
CA GLY A 362 -10.83 -6.31 -7.30
C GLY A 362 -10.79 -4.95 -7.99
N PHE A 363 -11.12 -3.86 -7.29
CA PHE A 363 -10.95 -2.49 -7.78
C PHE A 363 -9.52 -1.96 -7.58
N GLY A 364 -8.87 -2.40 -6.51
CA GLY A 364 -7.62 -1.86 -5.97
C GLY A 364 -7.90 -1.18 -4.63
N ASP A 365 -6.85 -0.94 -3.84
CA ASP A 365 -6.99 -0.37 -2.50
C ASP A 365 -7.51 1.08 -2.62
N LEU A 366 -8.53 1.44 -1.84
CA LEU A 366 -9.15 2.78 -1.91
C LEU A 366 -8.81 3.69 -0.73
N SER A 367 -7.86 3.24 0.10
CA SER A 367 -7.33 3.98 1.22
C SER A 367 -6.56 5.23 0.81
N ILE A 368 -6.57 6.22 1.69
CA ILE A 368 -5.61 7.33 1.66
C ILE A 368 -4.26 6.88 2.24
N HIS A 369 -3.16 7.40 1.70
CA HIS A 369 -1.83 7.16 2.25
C HIS A 369 -1.24 8.42 2.93
N GLU A 370 -1.17 9.54 2.19
CA GLU A 370 -0.55 10.76 2.74
C GLU A 370 -1.09 12.06 2.11
N TRP A 371 -0.77 13.17 2.78
CA TRP A 371 -1.09 14.53 2.38
C TRP A 371 0.18 15.33 2.02
N ALA A 372 0.01 16.32 1.15
CA ALA A 372 0.94 17.40 0.90
C ALA A 372 0.20 18.74 1.05
N THR A 373 0.52 19.56 2.04
CA THR A 373 -0.15 20.86 2.24
C THR A 373 0.48 21.97 1.41
N ASP A 374 -0.35 22.85 0.82
CA ASP A 374 0.18 24.01 0.13
C ASP A 374 0.67 25.06 1.15
N PRO A 375 1.89 25.60 1.00
CA PRO A 375 2.46 26.53 1.97
C PRO A 375 1.92 27.96 1.82
N ASP A 376 1.13 28.26 0.78
CA ASP A 376 0.61 29.61 0.50
C ASP A 376 -0.90 29.74 0.65
N VAL A 377 -1.65 28.65 0.47
CA VAL A 377 -3.11 28.64 0.45
C VAL A 377 -3.65 27.45 1.23
N ASP A 378 -4.92 27.51 1.63
CA ASP A 378 -5.57 26.43 2.38
C ASP A 378 -6.06 25.32 1.43
N LEU A 379 -5.08 24.72 0.73
CA LEU A 379 -5.24 23.55 -0.14
C LEU A 379 -4.31 22.44 0.32
N ALA A 380 -4.76 21.20 0.18
CA ALA A 380 -3.92 20.02 0.34
C ALA A 380 -4.13 19.05 -0.83
N TYR A 381 -3.08 18.28 -1.11
CA TYR A 381 -3.03 17.29 -2.17
C TYR A 381 -2.88 15.92 -1.51
N GLY A 382 -3.79 14.98 -1.80
CA GLY A 382 -3.83 13.67 -1.15
C GLY A 382 -3.48 12.56 -2.12
N ALA A 383 -2.62 11.64 -1.71
CA ALA A 383 -2.38 10.39 -2.41
C ALA A 383 -3.37 9.34 -1.92
N TYR A 384 -4.34 8.99 -2.76
CA TYR A 384 -5.13 7.77 -2.60
C TYR A 384 -4.61 6.73 -3.58
N TYR A 385 -4.57 5.47 -3.17
CA TYR A 385 -4.08 4.36 -3.99
C TYR A 385 -4.82 4.24 -5.34
N ALA A 386 -5.87 3.43 -5.41
CA ALA A 386 -6.73 3.34 -6.58
C ALA A 386 -7.59 4.60 -6.76
N GLY A 387 -7.78 5.36 -5.67
CA GLY A 387 -8.49 6.63 -5.66
C GLY A 387 -7.75 7.77 -6.37
N GLY A 388 -6.46 7.62 -6.68
CA GLY A 388 -5.65 8.60 -7.40
C GLY A 388 -5.36 9.88 -6.62
N LEU A 389 -5.01 10.95 -7.33
CA LEU A 389 -4.69 12.22 -6.70
C LEU A 389 -5.98 12.94 -6.33
N ARG A 390 -6.09 13.39 -5.09
CA ARG A 390 -7.16 14.28 -4.61
C ARG A 390 -6.61 15.66 -4.29
N VAL A 391 -7.42 16.69 -4.50
CA VAL A 391 -7.11 18.06 -4.12
C VAL A 391 -8.28 18.56 -3.29
N VAL A 392 -8.01 18.96 -2.06
CA VAL A 392 -9.02 19.46 -1.14
C VAL A 392 -8.72 20.90 -0.75
N SER A 393 -9.76 21.71 -0.60
CA SER A 393 -9.70 22.93 0.19
C SER A 393 -10.16 22.64 1.61
N PHE A 394 -9.58 23.31 2.60
CA PHE A 394 -9.91 23.06 4.00
C PHE A 394 -10.01 24.34 4.82
N GLY A 395 -10.64 24.26 5.99
CA GLY A 395 -10.72 25.36 6.94
C GLY A 395 -11.78 25.13 8.03
N PRO A 396 -12.30 26.20 8.66
CA PRO A 396 -13.30 26.07 9.73
C PRO A 396 -14.61 25.39 9.31
N GLY A 397 -14.90 25.36 8.01
CA GLY A 397 -16.08 24.73 7.42
C GLY A 397 -15.86 23.28 6.99
N GLY A 398 -14.70 22.68 7.29
CA GLY A 398 -14.38 21.31 6.94
C GLY A 398 -13.53 21.16 5.67
N ILE A 399 -13.51 19.95 5.13
CA ILE A 399 -12.78 19.51 3.94
C ILE A 399 -13.73 19.52 2.74
N GLN A 400 -13.26 20.01 1.59
CA GLN A 400 -14.00 19.95 0.34
C GLN A 400 -13.10 19.53 -0.83
N GLU A 401 -13.43 18.43 -1.52
CA GLU A 401 -12.76 18.06 -2.78
C GLU A 401 -13.01 19.15 -3.84
N VAL A 402 -11.93 19.69 -4.40
CA VAL A 402 -11.92 20.74 -5.42
C VAL A 402 -11.18 20.31 -6.71
N GLY A 403 -10.60 19.11 -6.72
CA GLY A 403 -10.03 18.51 -7.91
C GLY A 403 -9.54 17.09 -7.68
N SER A 404 -9.38 16.35 -8.77
CA SER A 404 -8.84 14.99 -8.73
C SER A 404 -8.22 14.56 -10.05
N PHE A 405 -7.41 13.50 -10.01
CA PHE A 405 -6.85 12.85 -11.17
C PHE A 405 -6.70 11.34 -10.95
N ILE A 406 -7.16 10.55 -11.92
CA ILE A 406 -6.93 9.10 -12.03
C ILE A 406 -6.47 8.82 -13.47
N ASP A 407 -5.38 8.07 -13.66
CA ASP A 407 -4.86 7.79 -15.00
C ASP A 407 -5.78 6.85 -15.81
N THR A 408 -5.65 6.91 -17.14
CA THR A 408 -6.33 6.02 -18.08
C THR A 408 -5.79 4.59 -17.93
N GLY A 409 -6.40 3.84 -17.02
CA GLY A 409 -5.98 2.49 -16.65
C GLY A 409 -6.08 2.20 -15.15
N GLY A 410 -6.40 3.22 -14.34
CA GLY A 410 -6.30 3.18 -12.89
C GLY A 410 -5.03 3.89 -12.42
N SER A 411 -5.00 4.18 -11.12
CA SER A 411 -3.84 4.73 -10.42
C SER A 411 -3.50 3.82 -9.24
N ASN A 412 -2.29 3.95 -8.72
CA ASN A 412 -1.87 3.32 -7.48
C ASN A 412 -0.91 4.30 -6.77
N LEU A 413 -1.43 5.47 -6.40
CA LEU A 413 -0.60 6.54 -5.83
C LEU A 413 -0.26 6.23 -4.39
N TRP A 414 1.04 6.24 -4.09
CA TRP A 414 1.56 5.98 -2.77
C TRP A 414 1.91 7.31 -2.11
N GLY A 415 2.85 8.06 -2.67
CA GLY A 415 3.25 9.35 -2.10
C GLY A 415 2.80 10.58 -2.89
N VAL A 416 2.68 11.72 -2.23
CA VAL A 416 2.43 13.05 -2.80
C VAL A 416 3.26 14.11 -2.09
N GLU A 417 3.84 15.04 -2.84
CA GLU A 417 4.55 16.20 -2.30
C GLU A 417 4.31 17.41 -3.22
N GLN A 418 4.30 18.61 -2.65
CA GLN A 418 4.20 19.86 -3.38
C GLN A 418 5.53 20.62 -3.39
N PHE A 419 5.81 21.32 -4.48
CA PHE A 419 7.03 22.13 -4.59
C PHE A 419 6.82 23.33 -5.51
N THR A 420 7.66 24.34 -5.35
CA THR A 420 7.72 25.48 -6.28
C THR A 420 8.90 25.28 -7.22
N ASP A 421 8.65 25.29 -8.53
CA ASP A 421 9.73 25.21 -9.51
C ASP A 421 10.54 26.53 -9.61
N ARG A 422 11.60 26.51 -10.44
CA ARG A 422 12.45 27.68 -10.64
C ARG A 422 11.75 28.86 -11.31
N ASP A 423 10.62 28.63 -11.96
CA ASP A 423 9.82 29.67 -12.59
C ASP A 423 8.76 30.22 -11.63
N GLY A 424 8.65 29.70 -10.40
CA GLY A 424 7.67 30.10 -9.40
C GLY A 424 6.32 29.39 -9.52
N ASN A 425 6.21 28.35 -10.34
CA ASN A 425 4.98 27.58 -10.44
C ASN A 425 4.88 26.59 -9.28
N ARG A 426 3.71 26.56 -8.61
CA ARG A 426 3.35 25.47 -7.69
C ARG A 426 3.07 24.22 -8.50
N LEU A 427 3.82 23.15 -8.20
CA LEU A 427 3.70 21.84 -8.80
C LEU A 427 3.48 20.80 -7.70
N ILE A 428 2.90 19.67 -8.09
CA ILE A 428 2.61 18.53 -7.23
C ILE A 428 3.28 17.32 -7.87
N ALA A 429 4.12 16.64 -7.12
CA ALA A 429 4.70 15.34 -7.44
C ALA A 429 3.83 14.27 -6.79
N ALA A 430 3.33 13.30 -7.56
CA ALA A 430 2.67 12.12 -7.00
C ALA A 430 3.35 10.86 -7.52
N SER A 431 3.74 9.98 -6.62
CA SER A 431 4.41 8.72 -6.93
C SER A 431 3.40 7.60 -7.07
N ASP A 432 3.41 6.95 -8.23
CA ASP A 432 2.54 5.83 -8.57
C ASP A 432 3.36 4.53 -8.59
N ARG A 433 2.87 3.51 -7.88
CA ARG A 433 3.55 2.20 -7.72
C ARG A 433 3.66 1.44 -9.04
N ASP A 434 2.81 1.74 -10.03
CA ASP A 434 2.80 1.09 -11.35
C ASP A 434 3.56 1.89 -12.42
N PHE A 435 3.49 3.22 -12.37
CA PHE A 435 3.96 4.10 -13.45
C PHE A 435 5.15 4.99 -13.09
N GLY A 436 5.46 5.16 -11.80
CA GLY A 436 6.48 6.07 -11.30
C GLY A 436 5.93 7.48 -11.03
N LEU A 437 6.67 8.53 -11.36
CA LEU A 437 6.35 9.89 -10.94
C LEU A 437 5.43 10.64 -11.93
N TYR A 438 4.31 11.15 -11.42
CA TYR A 438 3.50 12.18 -12.07
C TYR A 438 3.86 13.57 -11.55
N ILE A 439 3.82 14.57 -12.44
CA ILE A 439 3.97 15.98 -12.08
C ILE A 439 2.73 16.73 -12.55
N PHE A 440 2.01 17.33 -11.60
CA PHE A 440 0.80 18.10 -11.84
C PHE A 440 1.03 19.58 -11.57
N ARG A 441 0.17 20.40 -12.17
CA ARG A 441 -0.08 21.77 -11.75
C ARG A 441 -1.57 21.88 -11.52
N TYR A 442 -1.95 22.20 -10.28
CA TYR A 442 -3.35 22.46 -9.97
C TYR A 442 -3.79 23.80 -10.56
N THR A 443 -4.94 23.81 -11.23
CA THR A 443 -5.49 25.01 -11.89
C THR A 443 -6.96 25.26 -11.52
N GLY A 444 -7.46 24.59 -10.48
CA GLY A 444 -8.83 24.73 -10.01
C GLY A 444 -9.01 25.90 -9.02
N PRO A 445 -10.18 25.97 -8.35
CA PRO A 445 -10.46 26.97 -7.33
C PRO A 445 -9.39 27.00 -6.23
N GLY A 446 -8.99 28.21 -5.82
CA GLY A 446 -8.00 28.40 -4.75
C GLY A 446 -6.54 28.16 -5.14
N ALA A 447 -6.25 27.82 -6.41
CA ALA A 447 -4.89 27.51 -6.86
C ALA A 447 -3.88 28.58 -6.45
N ALA A 448 -2.76 28.14 -5.87
CA ALA A 448 -1.71 29.02 -5.39
C ALA A 448 -1.23 29.96 -6.51
N PRO A 449 -1.09 31.26 -6.23
CA PRO A 449 -0.55 32.19 -7.21
C PRO A 449 0.90 31.82 -7.53
N ARG A 450 1.33 32.09 -8.76
CA ARG A 450 2.73 31.95 -9.14
C ARG A 450 3.59 32.86 -8.24
N ARG A 451 4.55 32.29 -7.52
CA ARG A 451 5.50 33.07 -6.72
C ARG A 451 6.38 33.89 -7.66
N ALA A 452 6.58 35.16 -7.34
CA ALA A 452 7.58 35.97 -8.03
C ALA A 452 8.96 35.36 -7.73
N THR A 453 9.68 34.93 -8.76
CA THR A 453 11.08 34.53 -8.61
C THR A 453 11.84 35.67 -7.95
N PRO A 454 12.57 35.43 -6.84
CA PRO A 454 13.52 36.41 -6.32
C PRO A 454 14.43 36.82 -7.46
N ALA A 455 14.50 38.12 -7.75
CA ALA A 455 15.46 38.64 -8.70
C ALA A 455 16.84 38.27 -8.16
N VAL A 456 17.51 37.31 -8.79
CA VAL A 456 18.94 37.09 -8.59
C VAL A 456 19.59 38.45 -8.85
N PRO A 457 20.33 39.06 -7.90
CA PRO A 457 20.99 40.33 -8.14
C PRO A 457 21.88 40.15 -9.38
N ALA A 458 21.54 40.89 -10.43
CA ALA A 458 22.23 40.82 -11.70
C ALA A 458 23.71 41.14 -11.45
N SER A 459 24.60 40.20 -11.81
CA SER A 459 26.00 40.55 -12.04
C SER A 459 26.03 41.65 -13.11
N PRO A 460 26.79 42.74 -12.91
CA PRO A 460 26.82 43.84 -13.86
C PRO A 460 27.48 43.35 -15.14
N GLY A 461 26.69 43.31 -16.22
CA GLY A 461 27.22 43.18 -17.58
C GLY A 461 26.62 42.06 -18.42
N THR A 462 25.32 42.08 -18.68
CA THR A 462 24.81 41.56 -19.96
C THR A 462 23.52 42.30 -20.35
N THR A 463 23.54 42.88 -21.54
CA THR A 463 22.43 43.62 -22.17
C THR A 463 21.20 42.71 -22.34
N PRO A 464 19.96 43.19 -22.15
CA PRO A 464 18.77 42.33 -22.25
C PRO A 464 18.50 41.94 -23.70
N ALA A 465 18.41 40.64 -23.97
CA ALA A 465 17.82 40.12 -25.20
C ALA A 465 16.29 40.18 -25.10
N THR A 466 15.66 40.64 -26.17
CA THR A 466 14.21 40.77 -26.36
C THR A 466 13.45 39.47 -26.02
N PRO A 467 12.27 39.53 -25.36
CA PRO A 467 11.51 38.32 -25.03
C PRO A 467 11.04 37.61 -26.30
N ALA A 468 11.44 36.35 -26.45
CA ALA A 468 10.91 35.47 -27.49
C ALA A 468 9.50 35.00 -27.12
N THR A 469 8.61 35.02 -28.11
CA THR A 469 7.23 34.53 -28.07
C THR A 469 7.14 33.09 -27.50
N PRO A 470 6.10 32.72 -26.73
CA PRO A 470 5.96 31.37 -26.17
C PRO A 470 5.99 30.31 -27.27
N ALA A 471 6.97 29.40 -27.19
CA ALA A 471 7.09 28.30 -28.12
C ALA A 471 6.01 27.25 -27.84
N THR A 472 5.31 26.82 -28.89
CA THR A 472 4.38 25.69 -28.89
C THR A 472 5.04 24.45 -28.28
N PRO A 473 4.35 23.65 -27.43
CA PRO A 473 4.92 22.46 -26.82
C PRO A 473 5.57 21.57 -27.87
N ALA A 474 6.84 21.24 -27.65
CA ALA A 474 7.62 20.46 -28.59
C ALA A 474 7.02 19.05 -28.73
N VAL A 475 6.61 18.68 -29.94
CA VAL A 475 6.16 17.32 -30.26
C VAL A 475 7.37 16.47 -30.66
N GLY A 476 7.57 15.34 -30.00
CA GLY A 476 8.63 14.37 -30.34
C GLY A 476 8.32 13.54 -31.58
N PRO A 477 9.29 12.77 -32.09
CA PRO A 477 9.18 12.09 -33.38
C PRO A 477 8.28 10.86 -33.30
N ARG A 478 7.19 10.83 -34.07
CA ARG A 478 6.26 9.68 -34.11
C ARG A 478 6.76 8.63 -35.10
N LEU A 479 7.25 7.48 -34.61
CA LEU A 479 7.66 6.36 -35.46
C LEU A 479 6.53 5.93 -36.41
N ARG A 480 6.83 5.78 -37.71
CA ARG A 480 5.88 5.27 -38.70
C ARG A 480 5.86 3.75 -38.67
N ILE A 481 4.82 3.16 -38.07
CA ILE A 481 4.65 1.70 -38.00
C ILE A 481 3.92 1.20 -39.26
N SER A 482 4.49 0.23 -39.96
CA SER A 482 3.88 -0.39 -41.14
C SER A 482 2.49 -0.95 -40.83
N ASN A 483 1.52 -0.72 -41.71
CA ASN A 483 0.16 -1.29 -41.63
C ASN A 483 0.06 -2.72 -42.18
N ARG A 484 1.15 -3.28 -42.73
CA ARG A 484 1.09 -4.59 -43.36
C ARG A 484 0.84 -5.67 -42.32
N ALA A 485 -0.06 -6.59 -42.64
CA ALA A 485 -0.24 -7.80 -41.86
C ALA A 485 1.10 -8.55 -41.79
N ILE A 486 1.51 -8.95 -40.58
CA ILE A 486 2.79 -9.62 -40.36
C ILE A 486 2.59 -11.10 -40.06
N ARG A 487 3.60 -11.90 -40.41
CA ARG A 487 3.64 -13.32 -40.06
C ARG A 487 4.57 -13.56 -38.89
N LEU A 488 4.12 -14.34 -37.92
CA LEU A 488 4.97 -14.80 -36.82
C LEU A 488 5.81 -15.98 -37.29
N SER A 489 7.14 -15.88 -37.14
CA SER A 489 8.04 -16.98 -37.48
C SER A 489 7.83 -18.20 -36.57
N ARG A 490 8.30 -19.38 -36.99
CA ARG A 490 8.26 -20.61 -36.18
C ARG A 490 8.96 -20.47 -34.82
N ARG A 491 9.95 -19.57 -34.70
CA ARG A 491 10.65 -19.25 -33.44
C ARG A 491 9.92 -18.23 -32.57
N GLY A 492 8.70 -17.81 -32.95
CA GLY A 492 7.90 -16.85 -32.19
C GLY A 492 8.40 -15.41 -32.32
N VAL A 493 9.10 -15.07 -33.41
CA VAL A 493 9.61 -13.72 -33.66
C VAL A 493 8.77 -13.03 -34.73
N ALA A 494 8.28 -11.84 -34.41
CA ALA A 494 7.63 -10.91 -35.32
C ALA A 494 8.66 -9.91 -35.85
N THR A 495 8.68 -9.67 -37.16
CA THR A 495 9.51 -8.61 -37.77
C THR A 495 8.61 -7.45 -38.15
N ILE A 496 8.87 -6.28 -37.57
CA ILE A 496 8.07 -5.07 -37.72
C ILE A 496 8.91 -4.03 -38.42
N VAL A 497 8.37 -3.44 -39.49
CA VAL A 497 9.03 -2.33 -40.18
C VAL A 497 8.57 -1.01 -39.56
N VAL A 498 9.53 -0.23 -39.09
CA VAL A 498 9.30 1.11 -38.54
C VAL A 498 10.15 2.13 -39.28
N GLY A 499 9.64 3.34 -39.47
CA GLY A 499 10.38 4.44 -40.10
C GLY A 499 10.47 5.66 -39.19
N CYS A 500 11.60 6.37 -39.23
CA CYS A 500 11.70 7.69 -38.65
C CYS A 500 11.19 8.72 -39.67
N PRO A 501 10.22 9.60 -39.34
CA PRO A 501 9.72 10.60 -40.27
C PRO A 501 10.85 11.49 -40.82
N ALA A 502 10.78 11.88 -42.09
CA ALA A 502 11.78 12.77 -42.69
C ALA A 502 11.68 14.21 -42.16
N ASP A 503 10.56 14.55 -41.55
CA ASP A 503 10.27 15.80 -40.83
C ASP A 503 10.64 15.73 -39.34
N ALA A 504 11.14 14.59 -38.84
CA ALA A 504 11.63 14.49 -37.47
C ALA A 504 12.82 15.43 -37.23
N ARG A 505 12.87 16.04 -36.05
CA ARG A 505 13.96 16.95 -35.65
C ARG A 505 15.15 16.13 -35.12
N GLY A 506 15.83 15.42 -36.03
CA GLY A 506 16.93 14.52 -35.72
C GLY A 506 16.57 13.05 -35.93
N ASP A 507 17.45 12.17 -35.45
CA ASP A 507 17.22 10.72 -35.50
C ASP A 507 16.19 10.28 -34.46
N CYS A 508 15.50 9.17 -34.73
CA CYS A 508 14.63 8.55 -33.75
C CYS A 508 15.49 7.68 -32.83
N ARG A 509 15.91 8.23 -31.69
CA ARG A 509 16.81 7.61 -30.71
C ARG A 509 16.04 6.87 -29.62
N ASN A 510 16.71 5.91 -28.96
CA ASN A 510 16.17 5.13 -27.84
C ASN A 510 14.78 4.53 -28.13
N ALA A 511 14.53 4.19 -29.39
CA ALA A 511 13.24 3.76 -29.85
C ALA A 511 12.91 2.35 -29.34
N ARG A 512 11.64 2.12 -28.98
CA ARG A 512 11.14 0.82 -28.51
C ARG A 512 9.79 0.49 -29.12
N ILE A 513 9.56 -0.81 -29.35
CA ILE A 513 8.27 -1.35 -29.80
C ILE A 513 7.68 -2.24 -28.72
N ARG A 514 6.45 -1.97 -28.31
CA ARG A 514 5.62 -2.78 -27.40
C ARG A 514 4.46 -3.40 -28.16
N LEU A 515 4.21 -4.69 -27.93
CA LEU A 515 3.12 -5.44 -28.54
C LEU A 515 2.13 -5.87 -27.46
N VAL A 516 0.84 -5.60 -27.69
CA VAL A 516 -0.27 -5.91 -26.78
C VAL A 516 -1.41 -6.55 -27.57
N SER A 517 -2.10 -7.53 -26.96
CA SER A 517 -3.33 -8.13 -27.49
C SER A 517 -4.39 -8.14 -26.40
N GLY A 518 -5.46 -7.36 -26.57
CA GLY A 518 -6.38 -7.06 -25.46
C GLY A 518 -5.67 -6.20 -24.42
N THR A 519 -5.67 -6.63 -23.16
CA THR A 519 -4.92 -6.02 -22.06
C THR A 519 -3.53 -6.65 -21.85
N ARG A 520 -3.22 -7.78 -22.50
CA ARG A 520 -2.00 -8.54 -22.22
C ARG A 520 -0.82 -8.11 -23.11
N LYS A 521 0.32 -7.79 -22.49
CA LYS A 521 1.61 -7.59 -23.17
C LYS A 521 2.12 -8.91 -23.76
N ILE A 522 2.40 -8.93 -25.07
CA ILE A 522 2.83 -10.14 -25.77
C ILE A 522 4.31 -10.13 -26.18
N GLY A 523 4.95 -8.96 -26.22
CA GLY A 523 6.39 -8.83 -26.47
C GLY A 523 6.87 -7.38 -26.56
N THR A 524 8.18 -7.18 -26.37
CA THR A 524 8.84 -5.86 -26.48
C THR A 524 10.18 -5.99 -27.22
N SER A 525 10.55 -4.99 -28.03
CA SER A 525 11.87 -4.95 -28.67
C SER A 525 12.96 -4.53 -27.68
N ARG A 526 14.22 -4.82 -28.02
CA ARG A 526 15.34 -4.06 -27.46
C ARG A 526 15.27 -2.60 -27.95
N ALA A 527 15.97 -1.70 -27.28
CA ALA A 527 16.13 -0.33 -27.76
C ALA A 527 16.88 -0.34 -29.11
N PHE A 528 16.49 0.56 -30.03
CA PHE A 528 17.14 0.74 -31.32
C PHE A 528 17.10 2.22 -31.73
N SER A 529 17.81 2.57 -32.79
CA SER A 529 17.75 3.90 -33.39
C SER A 529 17.41 3.79 -34.87
N VAL A 530 16.70 4.77 -35.41
CA VAL A 530 16.39 4.86 -36.84
C VAL A 530 16.78 6.24 -37.33
N ARG A 531 17.67 6.30 -38.32
CA ARG A 531 18.08 7.57 -38.91
C ARG A 531 16.87 8.29 -39.49
N ARG A 532 16.87 9.62 -39.39
CA ARG A 532 15.84 10.48 -39.97
C ARG A 532 15.57 10.11 -41.43
N GLY A 533 14.29 9.95 -41.79
CA GLY A 533 13.85 9.57 -43.14
C GLY A 533 14.11 8.11 -43.53
N GLN A 534 14.74 7.30 -42.68
CA GLN A 534 15.04 5.89 -42.96
C GLN A 534 14.05 4.93 -42.28
N GLN A 535 14.12 3.65 -42.67
CA GLN A 535 13.35 2.56 -42.09
C GLN A 535 14.26 1.49 -41.49
N ALA A 536 13.77 0.84 -40.43
CA ALA A 536 14.42 -0.28 -39.78
C ALA A 536 13.47 -1.48 -39.64
N LYS A 537 14.04 -2.69 -39.70
CA LYS A 537 13.33 -3.95 -39.41
C LYS A 537 13.63 -4.36 -37.97
N VAL A 538 12.64 -4.29 -37.11
CA VAL A 538 12.77 -4.59 -35.68
C VAL A 538 12.19 -5.97 -35.40
N LYS A 539 12.98 -6.83 -34.75
CA LYS A 539 12.58 -8.19 -34.37
C LYS A 539 12.07 -8.18 -32.93
N VAL A 540 10.85 -8.66 -32.71
CA VAL A 540 10.22 -8.76 -31.39
C VAL A 540 9.84 -10.20 -31.11
N LYS A 541 10.40 -10.77 -30.04
CA LYS A 541 10.07 -12.13 -29.59
C LYS A 541 8.77 -12.10 -28.77
N TRP A 542 7.85 -12.99 -29.11
CA TRP A 542 6.57 -13.14 -28.41
C TRP A 542 6.68 -14.12 -27.26
N ASN A 543 5.93 -13.91 -26.19
CA ASN A 543 5.80 -14.89 -25.11
C ASN A 543 5.11 -16.19 -25.60
N LYS A 544 5.33 -17.31 -24.90
CA LYS A 544 4.85 -18.63 -25.32
C LYS A 544 3.32 -18.74 -25.29
N ALA A 545 2.66 -18.06 -24.35
CA ALA A 545 1.20 -18.04 -24.23
C ALA A 545 0.55 -17.41 -25.48
N ALA A 546 0.99 -16.23 -25.90
CA ALA A 546 0.49 -15.55 -27.10
C ALA A 546 0.74 -16.37 -28.38
N GLN A 547 1.87 -17.07 -28.46
CA GLN A 547 2.15 -17.99 -29.57
C GLN A 547 1.13 -19.14 -29.63
N ARG A 548 0.74 -19.74 -28.49
CA ARG A 548 -0.29 -20.78 -28.42
C ARG A 548 -1.64 -20.25 -28.90
N VAL A 549 -2.04 -19.07 -28.43
CA VAL A 549 -3.30 -18.42 -28.82
C VAL A 549 -3.34 -18.14 -30.33
N LEU A 550 -2.28 -17.59 -30.89
CA LEU A 550 -2.21 -17.33 -32.34
C LEU A 550 -2.29 -18.61 -33.17
N ARG A 551 -1.65 -19.71 -32.73
CA ARG A 551 -1.73 -21.01 -33.41
C ARG A 551 -3.15 -21.58 -33.41
N LYS A 552 -3.88 -21.42 -32.29
CA LYS A 552 -5.28 -21.85 -32.15
C LYS A 552 -6.22 -21.01 -33.02
N ARG A 553 -6.10 -19.68 -32.98
CA ARG A 553 -7.02 -18.75 -33.66
C ARG A 553 -6.70 -18.49 -35.15
N LYS A 554 -5.54 -18.95 -35.66
CA LYS A 554 -5.03 -18.74 -37.03
C LYS A 554 -4.82 -17.27 -37.46
N SER A 555 -5.33 -16.32 -36.69
CA SER A 555 -5.05 -14.88 -36.81
C SER A 555 -5.30 -14.19 -35.47
N MET A 556 -4.65 -13.05 -35.24
CA MET A 556 -4.83 -12.26 -34.01
C MET A 556 -4.63 -10.77 -34.30
N ARG A 557 -5.48 -9.90 -33.75
CA ARG A 557 -5.24 -8.44 -33.75
C ARG A 557 -4.26 -8.09 -32.65
N VAL A 558 -3.25 -7.29 -32.98
CA VAL A 558 -2.20 -6.85 -32.07
C VAL A 558 -2.04 -5.34 -32.17
N GLN A 559 -2.04 -4.68 -31.03
CA GLN A 559 -1.66 -3.28 -30.89
C GLN A 559 -0.14 -3.18 -30.77
N ILE A 560 0.45 -2.36 -31.64
CA ILE A 560 1.87 -2.03 -31.68
C ILE A 560 2.01 -0.58 -31.26
N THR A 561 2.73 -0.33 -30.16
CA THR A 561 3.08 1.02 -29.72
C THR A 561 4.58 1.22 -29.91
N GLY A 562 4.94 2.26 -30.63
CA GLY A 562 6.31 2.68 -30.89
C GLY A 562 6.60 4.00 -30.19
N ASP A 563 7.60 3.99 -29.32
CA ASP A 563 8.12 5.16 -28.61
C ASP A 563 9.48 5.54 -29.22
N ALA A 564 9.76 6.83 -29.44
CA ALA A 564 11.08 7.33 -29.85
C ALA A 564 11.36 8.73 -29.31
N PHE A 565 12.63 9.11 -29.22
CA PHE A 565 13.09 10.41 -28.75
C PHE A 565 13.84 11.13 -29.87
N ASP A 566 13.72 12.46 -29.95
CA ASP A 566 14.56 13.28 -30.83
C ASP A 566 15.86 13.73 -30.13
N ASP A 567 16.63 14.58 -30.80
CA ASP A 567 17.90 15.10 -30.29
C ASP A 567 17.74 16.00 -29.06
N ARG A 568 16.52 16.48 -28.76
CA ARG A 568 16.18 17.26 -27.56
C ARG A 568 15.67 16.36 -26.43
N ASN A 569 15.69 15.04 -26.62
CA ASN A 569 15.12 14.06 -25.72
C ASN A 569 13.59 14.19 -25.54
N VAL A 570 12.89 14.76 -26.53
CA VAL A 570 11.42 14.87 -26.50
C VAL A 570 10.81 13.59 -27.07
N ARG A 571 9.93 12.94 -26.30
CA ARG A 571 9.30 11.67 -26.66
C ARG A 571 8.16 11.86 -27.66
N GLY A 572 8.13 11.03 -28.68
CA GLY A 572 7.00 10.83 -29.58
C GLY A 572 6.50 9.40 -29.52
N THR A 573 5.19 9.24 -29.42
CA THR A 573 4.52 7.93 -29.37
C THR A 573 3.60 7.76 -30.56
N ASN A 574 3.60 6.56 -31.17
CA ASN A 574 2.63 6.18 -32.18
C ASN A 574 2.11 4.77 -31.91
N THR A 575 0.78 4.59 -31.97
CA THR A 575 0.13 3.31 -31.72
C THR A 575 -0.66 2.87 -32.94
N ARG A 576 -0.56 1.58 -33.29
CA ARG A 576 -1.27 1.01 -34.45
C ARG A 576 -1.71 -0.42 -34.21
N ARG A 577 -2.92 -0.77 -34.65
CA ARG A 577 -3.41 -2.16 -34.64
C ARG A 577 -3.16 -2.84 -35.98
N ILE A 578 -2.60 -4.05 -35.95
CA ILE A 578 -2.40 -4.88 -37.14
C ILE A 578 -2.85 -6.32 -36.90
N THR A 579 -3.12 -7.05 -37.99
CA THR A 579 -3.39 -8.49 -37.93
C THR A 579 -2.10 -9.29 -38.08
N VAL A 580 -1.90 -10.26 -37.20
CA VAL A 580 -0.80 -11.22 -37.23
C VAL A 580 -1.31 -12.60 -37.57
N ARG A 581 -0.59 -13.33 -38.43
CA ARG A 581 -0.89 -14.73 -38.81
C ARG A 581 0.31 -15.64 -38.49
N PRO A 582 0.10 -16.93 -38.20
CA PRO A 582 1.21 -17.89 -38.09
C PRO A 582 1.89 -18.10 -39.46
N SER A 583 3.16 -18.50 -39.47
CA SER A 583 3.85 -18.88 -40.71
C SER A 583 3.18 -20.11 -41.35
N SER A 584 2.87 -20.06 -42.66
CA SER A 584 2.36 -21.22 -43.41
C SER A 584 3.39 -22.35 -43.47
N ALA A 585 2.96 -23.60 -43.29
CA ALA A 585 3.79 -24.76 -43.60
C ALA A 585 4.11 -24.76 -45.10
N LYS A 586 5.37 -25.00 -45.47
CA LYS A 586 5.74 -25.30 -46.86
C LYS A 586 5.21 -26.71 -47.15
N ALA A 587 4.47 -26.90 -48.24
CA ALA A 587 4.13 -28.24 -48.72
C ALA A 587 5.44 -29.05 -48.90
N PRO A 588 5.47 -30.35 -48.54
CA PRO A 588 6.64 -31.17 -48.79
C PRO A 588 6.87 -31.21 -50.31
N SER A 589 8.11 -30.93 -50.73
CA SER A 589 8.46 -31.05 -52.14
C SER A 589 8.30 -32.51 -52.55
N SER A 590 7.43 -32.78 -53.51
CA SER A 590 7.42 -34.03 -54.25
C SER A 590 8.81 -34.21 -54.89
N ARG A 591 9.58 -35.17 -54.37
CA ARG A 591 10.65 -35.79 -55.16
C ARG A 591 9.97 -36.66 -56.23
N PRO A 592 10.27 -36.51 -57.52
CA PRO A 592 9.90 -37.51 -58.51
C PRO A 592 10.73 -38.79 -58.25
N ARG A 593 10.14 -39.91 -58.67
CA ARG A 593 10.48 -41.31 -58.37
C ARG A 593 11.96 -41.67 -58.53
#